data_AF-A0A349FFF2-F1
#
_entry.id   AF-A0A349FFF2-F1
#
_cell.length_a   1.000
_cell.length_b   1.000
_cell.length_c   1.000
_cell.angle_alpha   90.00
_cell.angle_beta   90.00
_cell.angle_gamma   90.00
#
_symmetry.space_group_name_H-M   'P 1'
#
loop_
_entity.id
_entity.type
_entity.pdbx_description
1 polymer ?
#
loop_
_entity_poly.entity_id
_entity_poly.type
_entity_poly.pdbx_seq_one_letter_code
_entity_poly.pdbx_strand_id
1 'polypeptide(L)' 'YRLLEDQLQDGETGLFLCTAHPAKFKEVVDDILGTDIDLPAPLAKHAKLELLSEDLANDFEALKQVLRRTQ' A
#
# COMPACT_ATOMS: atom_id res chain seq x y z
N TYR A 1 0.28 -16.01 5.15
CA TYR A 1 1.14 -17.06 4.56
C TYR A 1 0.47 -18.44 4.60
N ARG A 2 -0.82 -18.52 4.95
CA ARG A 2 -1.64 -19.74 5.02
C ARG A 2 -1.51 -20.68 3.82
N LEU A 3 -1.54 -20.16 2.59
CA LEU A 3 -1.36 -20.99 1.39
C LEU A 3 0.02 -21.68 1.35
N LEU A 4 1.08 -20.97 1.77
CA LEU A 4 2.42 -21.53 1.85
C LEU A 4 2.49 -22.60 2.94
N GLU A 5 1.89 -22.35 4.11
CA GLU A 5 1.81 -23.35 5.19
C GLU A 5 1.03 -24.60 4.77
N ASP A 6 -0.09 -24.41 4.06
CA ASP A 6 -0.99 -25.50 3.66
C ASP A 6 -0.43 -26.36 2.51
N GLN A 7 0.53 -25.84 1.72
CA GLN A 7 1.05 -26.51 0.53
C GLN A 7 2.53 -26.93 0.61
N LEU A 8 3.27 -26.49 1.63
CA LEU A 8 4.68 -26.83 1.77
C LEU A 8 4.86 -28.31 2.07
N GLN A 9 5.60 -29.03 1.21
CA GLN A 9 5.88 -30.45 1.40
C GLN A 9 7.16 -30.69 2.21
N ASP A 10 7.30 -31.91 2.72
CA ASP A 10 8.50 -32.33 3.43
C ASP A 10 9.74 -32.22 2.53
N GLY A 11 10.75 -31.50 3.02
CA GLY A 11 12.01 -31.28 2.30
C GLY A 11 12.02 -30.04 1.39
N GLU A 12 10.91 -29.32 1.26
CA GLU A 12 10.85 -28.07 0.51
C GLU A 12 11.23 -26.84 1.37
N THR A 13 11.68 -25.77 0.71
CA THR A 13 11.90 -24.47 1.36
C THR A 13 10.82 -23.48 0.89
N GLY A 14 9.97 -23.06 1.82
CA GLY A 14 8.95 -22.05 1.56
C GLY A 14 9.49 -20.63 1.65
N LEU A 15 9.14 -19.79 0.68
CA LEU A 15 9.44 -18.35 0.69
C LEU A 15 8.14 -17.57 0.48
N PHE A 16 7.86 -16.62 1.37
CA PHE A 16 6.80 -15.63 1.15
C PHE A 16 7.40 -14.25 0.97
N LEU A 17 7.01 -13.56 -0.09
CA LEU A 17 7.49 -12.21 -0.37
C LEU A 17 6.59 -11.19 0.34
N CYS A 18 7.19 -10.40 1.23
CA CYS A 18 6.54 -9.23 1.78
C CYS A 18 6.48 -8.14 0.71
N THR A 19 5.31 -7.91 0.12
CA THR A 19 5.12 -6.96 -0.99
C THR A 19 5.11 -5.50 -0.55
N ALA A 20 4.91 -5.25 0.75
CA ALA A 20 4.91 -3.91 1.32
C ALA A 20 5.40 -3.92 2.77
N HIS A 21 5.90 -2.77 3.21
CA HIS A 21 6.21 -2.52 4.62
C HIS A 21 4.92 -2.33 5.42
N PRO A 22 4.77 -2.90 6.65
CA PRO A 22 3.54 -2.81 7.45
C PRO A 22 3.03 -1.38 7.66
N ALA A 23 3.95 -0.44 7.91
CA ALA A 23 3.62 0.98 8.12
C ALA A 23 2.92 1.68 6.92
N LYS A 24 2.89 1.08 5.71
CA LYS A 24 2.02 1.58 4.61
C LYS A 24 0.53 1.41 4.91
N PHE A 25 0.18 0.51 5.84
CA PHE A 25 -1.19 0.17 6.23
C PHE A 25 -1.35 0.26 7.76
N LYS A 26 -0.70 1.27 8.37
CA LYS A 26 -0.56 1.42 9.82
C LYS A 26 -1.87 1.21 10.59
N GLU A 27 -2.95 1.89 10.21
CA GLU A 27 -4.26 1.79 10.88
C GLU A 27 -4.76 0.34 10.98
N VAL A 28 -4.68 -0.41 9.87
CA VAL A 28 -5.14 -1.81 9.82
C VAL A 28 -4.23 -2.72 10.64
N VAL A 29 -2.91 -2.48 10.59
CA VAL A 29 -1.93 -3.29 11.33
C VAL A 29 -2.05 -3.07 12.83
N ASP A 30 -2.20 -1.82 13.27
CA ASP A 30 -2.38 -1.45 14.68
C ASP A 30 -3.65 -2.07 15.26
N ASP A 31 -4.77 -2.02 14.52
CA ASP A 31 -6.04 -2.63 14.94
C ASP A 31 -5.94 -4.16 15.10
N ILE A 32 -5.32 -4.85 14.13
CA ILE A 32 -5.14 -6.30 14.16
C ILE A 32 -4.22 -6.74 15.31
N LEU A 33 -3.15 -5.98 15.57
CA LEU A 33 -2.14 -6.34 16.57
C LEU A 33 -2.41 -5.77 17.96
N GLY A 34 -3.31 -4.79 18.09
CA GLY A 34 -3.51 -4.03 19.33
C GLY A 34 -2.26 -3.25 19.73
N THR A 35 -1.47 -2.79 18.76
CA THR A 35 -0.20 -2.08 18.97
C THR A 35 -0.19 -0.73 18.25
N ASP A 36 0.84 0.07 18.50
CA ASP A 36 1.12 1.32 17.78
C ASP A 36 2.48 1.18 17.10
N ILE A 37 2.50 0.77 15.82
CA ILE A 37 3.76 0.55 15.11
C ILE A 37 4.42 1.87 14.70
N ASP A 38 5.74 1.94 14.82
CA ASP A 38 6.48 3.13 14.41
C ASP A 38 6.30 3.44 12.91
N LEU A 39 6.05 4.70 12.59
CA LEU A 39 5.99 5.19 11.21
C LEU A 39 7.38 5.65 10.76
N PRO A 40 7.99 5.00 9.74
CA PRO A 40 9.30 5.41 9.23
C PRO A 40 9.32 6.86 8.76
N ALA A 41 10.45 7.56 8.98
CA ALA A 41 10.60 8.98 8.65
C ALA A 41 10.19 9.37 7.21
N PRO A 42 10.47 8.57 6.16
CA PRO A 42 9.99 8.87 4.82
C PRO A 42 8.45 8.90 4.71
N LEU A 43 7.74 7.96 5.34
CA LEU A 43 6.28 7.94 5.33
C LEU A 43 5.71 9.08 6.18
N ALA A 44 6.28 9.31 7.37
CA ALA A 44 5.87 10.39 8.26
C ALA A 44 6.00 11.79 7.63
N LYS A 45 7.04 12.00 6.80
CA LYS A 45 7.21 13.25 6.04
C LYS A 45 6.09 13.46 5.03
N HIS A 46 5.76 12.45 4.23
CA HIS A 46 4.79 12.59 3.14
C HIS A 46 3.34 12.58 3.63
N ALA A 47 3.06 11.92 4.75
CA ALA A 47 1.73 11.91 5.38
C ALA A 47 1.24 13.30 5.82
N LYS A 48 2.13 14.29 5.92
CA LYS A 48 1.80 15.68 6.31
C LYS A 48 1.72 16.64 5.12
N LEU A 49 2.00 16.17 3.91
CA LEU A 49 1.93 17.00 2.70
C LEU A 49 0.49 17.08 2.21
N GLU A 50 0.15 18.20 1.60
CA GLU A 50 -1.15 18.40 0.96
C GLU A 50 -1.32 17.42 -0.21
N LEU A 51 -2.52 16.86 -0.35
CA LEU A 51 -2.87 16.04 -1.50
C LEU A 51 -3.04 16.94 -2.73
N LEU A 52 -2.25 16.68 -3.76
CA LEU A 52 -2.35 17.39 -5.05
C LEU A 52 -3.19 16.62 -6.07
N SER A 53 -3.87 15.56 -5.65
CA SER A 53 -4.72 14.72 -6.49
C SER A 53 -6.00 15.48 -6.87
N GLU A 54 -6.44 15.30 -8.12
CA GLU A 54 -7.72 15.81 -8.60
C GLU A 54 -8.75 14.67 -8.67
N ASP A 55 -9.97 14.92 -8.23
CA ASP A 55 -11.08 13.99 -8.39
C ASP A 55 -11.60 14.00 -9.83
N LEU A 56 -11.79 12.81 -10.40
CA LEU A 56 -12.27 12.65 -11.77
C LEU A 56 -13.30 11.51 -11.84
N ALA A 57 -14.38 11.74 -12.58
CA ALA A 57 -15.31 10.68 -12.93
C ALA A 57 -14.62 9.61 -13.78
N ASN A 58 -15.20 8.40 -13.80
CA ASN A 58 -14.76 7.33 -14.70
C ASN A 58 -15.15 7.62 -16.16
N ASP A 59 -14.62 8.71 -16.72
CA ASP A 59 -14.88 9.22 -18.07
C ASP A 59 -13.57 9.42 -18.83
N PHE A 60 -13.49 8.80 -20.00
CA PHE A 60 -12.26 8.78 -20.79
C PHE A 60 -11.92 10.14 -21.41
N GLU A 61 -12.93 10.91 -21.83
CA GLU A 61 -12.68 12.21 -22.46
C GLU A 61 -12.26 13.26 -21.41
N ALA A 62 -12.84 13.20 -20.21
CA ALA A 62 -12.41 14.00 -19.07
C ALA A 62 -10.94 13.72 -18.69
N LEU A 63 -10.52 12.44 -18.67
CA LEU A 63 -9.13 12.06 -18.41
C LEU A 63 -8.16 12.65 -19.45
N LYS A 64 -8.52 12.61 -20.75
CA LYS A 64 -7.66 13.17 -21.81
C LYS A 64 -7.47 14.66 -21.67
N GLN A 65 -8.49 15.40 -21.24
CA GLN A 65 -8.39 16.84 -21.01
C GLN A 65 -7.40 17.14 -19.87
N VAL A 66 -7.49 16.41 -18.76
CA VAL A 66 -6.54 16.54 -17.63
C VAL A 66 -5.10 16.32 -18.09
N LEU A 67 -4.82 15.21 -18.80
CA LEU A 67 -3.46 14.88 -19.27
C LEU A 67 -2.89 15.87 -20.30
N ARG A 68 -3.74 16.54 -21.07
CA ARG A 68 -3.33 17.55 -22.06
C ARG A 68 -3.12 18.92 -21.44
N ARG A 69 -3.83 19.25 -20.35
CA ARG A 69 -3.63 20.51 -19.62
C ARG A 69 -2.23 20.59 -18.98
N THR A 70 -1.63 19.44 -18.68
CA THR A 70 -0.32 19.33 -18.03
C THR A 70 0.86 19.24 -18.99
N GLN A 71 0.65 19.36 -20.32
CA GLN A 71 1.70 19.48 -21.34
C GLN A 71 2.00 20.95 -21.62
#